data_AF-A0AA37W7U4-F1
#
_entry.id   AF-A0AA37W7U4-F1
#
_cell.length_a   1.000
_cell.length_b   1.000
_cell.length_c   1.000
_cell.angle_alpha   90.00
_cell.angle_beta   90.00
_cell.angle_gamma   90.00
#
_symmetry.space_group_name_H-M   'P 1'
#
loop_
_entity.id
_entity.type
_entity.pdbx_description
1 polymer ?
#
loop_
_entity_poly.entity_id
_entity_poly.type
_entity_poly.pdbx_seq_one_letter_code
_entity_poly.pdbx_strand_id
1 'polypeptide(L)'
;MNDPVYEGLSSFFDDSFPKKCSVCGKVYHSSQQFFAETSPPAVSNKSLKSSEEDGEVVVEAFRNCQCGSTLMDVFSNRRDTSEKGMLRRKKFEQVLHMLTEQGLEPGQAKQKLQQFLRTGESSVIQEAIKKKTSR
;
A
#
# COMPACT_ATOMS: atom_id res chain seq x y z
N MET A 1 20.97 -3.44 2.36
CA MET A 1 20.35 -2.13 2.12
C MET A 1 18.86 -2.37 1.98
N ASN A 2 18.07 -1.97 2.98
CA ASN A 2 16.63 -2.15 2.95
C ASN A 2 16.02 -1.02 2.12
N ASP A 3 15.34 -1.36 1.04
CA ASP A 3 14.55 -0.40 0.27
C ASP A 3 13.30 -0.01 1.11
N PRO A 4 13.05 1.29 1.37
CA PRO A 4 11.92 1.78 2.16
C PRO A 4 10.54 1.31 1.67
N VAL A 5 10.42 0.88 0.41
CA VAL A 5 9.18 0.32 -0.14
C VAL A 5 8.76 -0.98 0.56
N TYR A 6 9.72 -1.75 1.09
CA TYR A 6 9.46 -3.05 1.72
C TYR A 6 9.42 -3.00 3.26
N GLU A 7 9.71 -1.86 3.87
CA GLU A 7 9.92 -1.72 5.32
C GLU A 7 8.63 -1.93 6.16
N GLY A 8 7.46 -1.87 5.51
CA GLY A 8 6.17 -2.21 6.13
C GLY A 8 5.47 -3.43 5.50
N LEU A 9 6.21 -4.27 4.78
CA LEU A 9 5.80 -5.61 4.38
C LEU A 9 6.43 -6.62 5.35
N SER A 10 6.31 -6.40 6.67
CA SER A 10 7.25 -6.97 7.63
C SER A 10 6.63 -7.78 8.77
N SER A 11 5.42 -8.34 8.65
CA SER A 11 4.85 -9.09 9.78
C SER A 11 4.39 -10.55 9.58
N PHE A 12 4.34 -11.11 8.37
CA PHE A 12 4.02 -12.55 8.16
C PHE A 12 4.71 -13.16 6.93
N PHE A 13 5.81 -12.56 6.46
CA PHE A 13 6.34 -12.74 5.10
C PHE A 13 7.25 -13.95 4.90
N ASP A 14 7.62 -14.67 5.96
CA ASP A 14 8.65 -15.73 5.88
C ASP A 14 8.09 -17.16 5.84
N ASP A 15 6.82 -17.40 6.20
CA ASP A 15 6.28 -18.77 6.20
C ASP A 15 5.98 -19.30 4.79
N SER A 16 5.79 -18.42 3.81
CA SER A 16 5.47 -18.79 2.43
C SER A 16 6.70 -19.00 1.54
N PHE A 17 7.90 -18.79 2.09
CA PHE A 17 9.21 -18.97 1.45
C PHE A 17 10.02 -20.07 2.16
N PRO A 18 10.84 -20.86 1.44
CA PRO A 18 11.25 -20.66 0.05
C PRO A 18 10.18 -21.08 -0.97
N LYS A 19 10.05 -20.30 -2.05
CA LYS A 19 9.18 -20.63 -3.18
C LYS A 19 9.98 -21.20 -4.34
N LYS A 20 9.50 -22.30 -4.90
CA LYS A 20 10.10 -22.93 -6.08
C LYS A 20 9.20 -22.76 -7.29
N CYS A 21 9.76 -22.30 -8.40
CA CYS A 21 9.11 -22.36 -9.70
C CYS A 21 8.95 -23.81 -10.14
N SER A 22 7.72 -24.24 -10.42
CA SER A 22 7.42 -25.60 -10.87
C SER A 22 7.95 -25.92 -12.27
N VAL A 23 8.26 -24.90 -13.08
CA VAL A 23 8.71 -25.05 -14.47
C VAL A 23 10.23 -25.10 -14.59
N CYS A 24 10.96 -24.07 -14.10
CA CYS A 24 12.43 -24.02 -14.21
C CYS A 24 13.17 -24.43 -12.93
N GLY A 25 12.45 -24.69 -11.83
CA GLY A 25 13.04 -25.12 -10.57
C GLY A 25 13.71 -24.02 -9.76
N LYS A 26 13.72 -22.76 -10.22
CA LYS A 26 14.31 -21.62 -9.49
C LYS A 26 13.67 -21.46 -8.11
N VAL A 27 14.50 -21.29 -7.08
CA VAL A 27 14.09 -21.12 -5.69
C VAL A 27 14.32 -19.67 -5.26
N TYR A 28 13.27 -19.03 -4.76
CA TYR A 28 13.29 -17.72 -4.14
C TYR A 28 13.24 -17.92 -2.63
N HIS A 29 14.22 -17.42 -1.89
CA HIS A 29 14.37 -17.67 -0.45
C HIS A 29 13.65 -16.63 0.42
N SER A 30 13.28 -15.50 -0.17
CA SER A 30 12.55 -14.46 0.52
C SER A 30 11.59 -13.72 -0.41
N SER A 31 10.64 -13.01 0.19
CA SER A 31 9.72 -12.13 -0.54
C SER A 31 10.45 -11.03 -1.31
N GLN A 32 11.52 -10.45 -0.75
CA GLN A 32 12.31 -9.43 -1.44
C GLN A 32 13.00 -10.01 -2.68
N GLN A 33 13.59 -11.21 -2.55
CA GLN A 33 14.20 -11.89 -3.70
C GLN A 33 13.16 -12.20 -4.77
N PHE A 34 11.97 -12.67 -4.37
CA PHE A 34 10.87 -12.94 -5.28
C PHE A 34 10.45 -11.69 -6.06
N PHE A 35 10.21 -10.56 -5.40
CA PHE A 35 9.82 -9.33 -6.10
C PHE A 35 10.93 -8.70 -6.94
N ALA A 36 12.19 -8.83 -6.52
CA ALA A 36 13.34 -8.28 -7.26
C ALA A 36 13.66 -9.09 -8.52
N GLU A 37 13.51 -10.41 -8.48
CA GLU A 37 13.94 -11.30 -9.56
C GLU A 37 12.82 -11.79 -10.48
N THR A 38 11.57 -11.37 -10.22
CA THR A 38 10.41 -11.66 -11.06
C THR A 38 9.82 -10.38 -11.66
N SER A 39 9.01 -10.51 -12.71
CA SER A 39 8.36 -9.38 -13.37
C SER A 39 6.83 -9.41 -13.18
N PRO A 40 6.14 -8.26 -13.22
CA PRO A 40 4.69 -8.25 -13.28
C PRO A 40 4.19 -8.88 -14.60
N PRO A 41 3.06 -9.61 -14.59
CA PRO A 41 2.40 -10.06 -15.80
C PRO A 41 2.07 -8.86 -16.70
N ALA A 42 2.20 -9.05 -18.02
CA ALA A 42 1.99 -7.98 -19.01
C ALA A 42 0.58 -7.34 -18.96
N VAL A 43 -0.40 -8.08 -18.43
CA VAL A 43 -1.74 -7.57 -18.15
C VAL A 43 -1.70 -6.83 -16.80
N SER A 44 -1.28 -5.56 -16.86
CA SER A 44 -0.89 -4.71 -15.72
C SER A 44 -1.94 -4.59 -14.60
N ASN A 45 -3.21 -4.83 -14.90
CA ASN A 45 -4.32 -4.77 -13.96
C ASN A 45 -4.50 -6.04 -13.08
N LYS A 46 -3.72 -7.11 -13.31
CA LYS A 46 -3.81 -8.37 -12.54
C LYS A 46 -2.56 -8.68 -11.70
N SER A 47 -1.65 -7.71 -11.60
CA SER A 47 -0.37 -7.88 -10.93
C SER A 47 -0.52 -8.07 -9.41
N LEU A 48 -1.54 -7.45 -8.82
CA LEU A 48 -1.97 -7.61 -7.43
C LEU A 48 -3.51 -7.72 -7.41
N LYS A 49 -4.05 -8.62 -6.60
CA LYS A 49 -5.49 -8.80 -6.41
C LYS A 49 -5.79 -8.90 -4.92
N SER A 50 -6.90 -8.32 -4.48
CA SER A 50 -7.40 -8.52 -3.12
C SER A 50 -8.48 -9.59 -3.11
N SER A 51 -8.43 -10.47 -2.13
CA SER A 51 -9.42 -11.52 -1.87
C SER A 51 -9.66 -11.63 -0.36
N GLU A 52 -10.67 -12.40 0.02
CA GLU A 52 -10.98 -12.72 1.41
C GLU A 52 -10.66 -14.20 1.63
N GLU A 53 -9.85 -14.50 2.65
CA GLU A 53 -9.45 -15.85 3.06
C GLU A 53 -9.64 -15.94 4.57
N ASP A 54 -10.46 -16.91 5.02
CA ASP A 54 -10.82 -17.09 6.44
C ASP A 54 -11.32 -15.83 7.17
N GLY A 55 -12.02 -14.95 6.44
CA GLY A 55 -12.56 -13.69 6.98
C GLY A 55 -11.52 -12.56 7.08
N GLU A 56 -10.28 -12.81 6.65
CA GLU A 56 -9.24 -11.79 6.52
C GLU A 56 -9.08 -11.36 5.07
N VAL A 57 -8.87 -10.06 4.84
CA VAL A 57 -8.52 -9.58 3.52
C VAL A 57 -7.05 -9.89 3.25
N VAL A 58 -6.78 -10.61 2.17
CA VAL A 58 -5.44 -10.94 1.71
C VAL A 58 -5.16 -10.29 0.35
N VAL A 59 -3.88 -10.20 0.00
CA VAL A 59 -3.39 -9.64 -1.26
C VAL A 59 -2.60 -10.71 -2.00
N GLU A 60 -3.17 -11.20 -3.10
CA GLU A 60 -2.53 -12.12 -4.04
C GLU A 60 -1.59 -11.32 -4.97
N ALA A 61 -0.30 -11.65 -5.00
CA ALA A 61 0.63 -11.12 -5.99
C ALA A 61 0.96 -12.16 -7.06
N PHE A 62 0.71 -11.79 -8.31
CA PHE A 62 1.04 -12.60 -9.47
C PHE A 62 2.31 -12.08 -10.11
N ARG A 63 3.33 -12.92 -10.25
CA ARG A 63 4.64 -12.56 -10.81
C ARG A 63 5.10 -13.60 -11.83
N ASN A 64 5.76 -13.16 -12.89
CA ASN A 64 6.36 -14.03 -13.89
C ASN A 64 7.80 -14.35 -13.49
N CYS A 65 8.09 -15.64 -13.37
CA CYS A 65 9.45 -16.14 -13.32
C CYS A 65 10.20 -15.75 -14.60
N GLN A 66 11.53 -15.70 -14.54
CA GLN A 66 12.38 -15.42 -15.71
C GLN A 66 12.22 -16.46 -16.83
N CYS A 67 11.73 -17.67 -16.51
CA CYS A 67 11.39 -18.69 -17.50
C CYS A 67 10.01 -18.49 -18.16
N GLY A 68 9.26 -17.45 -17.79
CA GLY A 68 7.94 -17.12 -18.32
C GLY A 68 6.74 -17.72 -17.56
N SER A 69 6.95 -18.60 -16.58
CA SER A 69 5.85 -19.16 -15.78
C SER A 69 5.31 -18.15 -14.77
N THR A 70 3.99 -18.11 -14.57
CA THR A 70 3.38 -17.30 -13.51
C THR A 70 3.46 -18.00 -12.16
N LEU A 71 3.90 -17.27 -11.15
CA LEU A 71 3.94 -17.60 -9.74
C LEU A 71 2.94 -16.72 -8.99
N MET A 72 2.37 -17.25 -7.91
CA MET A 72 1.44 -16.53 -7.05
C MET A 72 1.92 -16.62 -5.60
N ASP A 73 1.80 -15.53 -4.88
CA ASP A 73 1.96 -15.49 -3.43
C ASP A 73 0.81 -14.72 -2.78
N VAL A 74 0.54 -15.02 -1.51
CA VAL A 74 -0.49 -14.36 -0.71
C VAL A 74 0.18 -13.56 0.40
N PHE A 75 -0.25 -12.31 0.55
CA PHE A 75 0.27 -11.39 1.56
C PHE A 75 -0.87 -10.88 2.42
N SER A 76 -0.62 -10.71 3.73
CA SER A 76 -1.60 -10.11 4.62
C SER A 76 -1.87 -8.64 4.27
N ASN A 77 -3.13 -8.21 4.41
CA ASN A 77 -3.49 -6.82 4.20
C ASN A 77 -3.11 -5.97 5.42
N ARG A 78 -2.01 -5.24 5.32
CA ARG A 78 -1.57 -4.24 6.32
C ARG A 78 -2.50 -3.05 6.52
N ARG A 79 -3.58 -2.91 5.74
CA ARG A 79 -4.53 -1.80 5.93
C ARG A 79 -5.37 -2.10 7.16
N ASP A 80 -5.41 -1.15 8.09
CA ASP A 80 -6.42 -1.16 9.15
C ASP A 80 -7.82 -1.05 8.54
N THR A 81 -8.56 -2.15 8.58
CA THR A 81 -9.94 -2.29 8.11
C THR A 81 -10.96 -2.17 9.24
N SER A 82 -10.53 -1.94 10.49
CA SER A 82 -11.44 -1.66 11.60
C SER A 82 -12.28 -0.40 11.33
N GLU A 83 -13.40 -0.27 12.03
CA GLU A 83 -14.22 0.95 11.99
C GLU A 83 -13.41 2.21 12.29
N LYS A 84 -12.46 2.14 13.23
CA LYS A 84 -11.56 3.25 13.55
C LYS A 84 -10.63 3.58 12.37
N GLY A 85 -10.08 2.56 11.71
CA GLY A 85 -9.26 2.72 10.51
C GLY A 85 -10.03 3.37 9.36
N MET A 86 -11.25 2.87 9.10
CA MET A 86 -12.15 3.44 8.11
C MET A 86 -12.54 4.89 8.42
N LEU A 87 -12.87 5.20 9.67
CA LEU A 87 -13.21 6.55 10.10
C LEU A 87 -12.03 7.53 9.92
N ARG A 88 -10.81 7.09 10.23
CA ARG A 88 -9.59 7.89 9.99
C ARG A 88 -9.39 8.18 8.51
N ARG A 89 -9.56 7.19 7.63
CA ARG A 89 -9.47 7.39 6.17
C ARG A 89 -10.55 8.35 5.66
N LYS A 90 -11.80 8.19 6.10
CA LYS A 90 -12.90 9.08 5.72
C LYS A 90 -12.64 10.52 6.14
N LYS A 91 -12.15 10.75 7.37
CA LYS A 91 -11.78 12.10 7.83
C LYS A 91 -10.63 12.68 7.01
N PHE A 92 -9.62 11.88 6.68
CA PHE A 92 -8.52 12.29 5.81
C PHE A 92 -9.02 12.76 4.45
N GLU A 93 -9.90 11.97 3.81
CA GLU A 93 -10.51 12.29 2.51
C GLU A 93 -11.35 13.57 2.57
N GLN A 94 -12.13 13.76 3.63
CA GLN A 94 -12.90 14.99 3.85
C GLN A 94 -12.00 16.22 3.93
N VAL A 95 -10.89 16.14 4.67
CA VAL A 95 -9.93 17.26 4.77
C VAL A 95 -9.24 17.50 3.45
N LEU A 96 -8.86 16.43 2.74
CA LEU A 96 -8.26 16.55 1.42
C LEU A 96 -9.21 17.26 0.44
N HIS A 97 -10.48 16.87 0.41
CA HIS A 97 -11.51 17.50 -0.43
C HIS A 97 -11.67 18.99 -0.13
N MET A 98 -11.76 19.36 1.15
CA MET A 98 -11.86 20.77 1.54
C MET A 98 -10.65 21.58 1.10
N LEU A 99 -9.44 21.02 1.19
CA LEU A 99 -8.23 21.71 0.74
C LEU A 99 -8.23 21.88 -0.78
N THR A 100 -8.69 20.88 -1.53
CA THR A 100 -8.80 20.98 -2.98
C THR A 100 -9.88 21.98 -3.43
N GLU A 101 -11.01 22.07 -2.73
CA GLU A 101 -12.04 23.09 -2.98
C GLU A 101 -11.54 24.51 -2.70
N GLN A 102 -10.56 24.66 -1.80
CA GLN A 102 -9.88 25.93 -1.53
C GLN A 102 -8.80 26.27 -2.56
N GLY A 103 -8.66 25.47 -3.63
CA GLY A 103 -7.76 25.72 -4.75
C GLY A 103 -6.37 25.09 -4.59
N LEU A 104 -6.14 24.21 -3.62
CA LEU A 104 -4.89 23.45 -3.58
C LEU A 104 -4.93 22.29 -4.59
N GLU A 105 -3.83 22.12 -5.31
CA GLU A 105 -3.62 20.93 -6.13
C GLU A 105 -3.69 19.64 -5.26
N PRO A 106 -4.40 18.58 -5.69
CA PRO A 106 -4.63 17.37 -4.88
C PRO A 106 -3.34 16.72 -4.35
N GLY A 107 -2.28 16.69 -5.16
CA GLY A 107 -0.98 16.16 -4.75
C GLY A 107 -0.34 16.97 -3.63
N GLN A 108 -0.39 18.30 -3.73
CA GLN A 108 0.14 19.21 -2.72
C GLN A 108 -0.70 19.18 -1.43
N ALA A 109 -2.03 19.15 -1.56
CA ALA A 109 -2.95 19.02 -0.42
C ALA A 109 -2.67 17.74 0.37
N LYS A 110 -2.47 16.61 -0.34
CA LYS A 110 -2.13 15.31 0.28
C LYS A 110 -0.79 15.35 1.00
N GLN A 111 0.26 15.90 0.36
CA GLN A 111 1.59 16.01 0.98
C GLN A 111 1.56 16.86 2.25
N LYS A 112 0.90 18.03 2.21
CA LYS A 112 0.75 18.91 3.37
C LYS A 112 -0.04 18.24 4.49
N LEU A 113 -1.09 17.48 4.15
CA LEU A 113 -1.91 16.77 5.13
C LEU A 113 -1.14 15.63 5.80
N GLN A 114 -0.34 14.89 5.04
CA GLN A 114 0.56 13.89 5.59
C GLN A 114 1.65 14.50 6.48
N GLN A 115 2.23 15.64 6.08
CA GLN A 115 3.19 16.38 6.89
C GLN A 115 2.57 16.81 8.22
N PHE A 116 1.37 17.41 8.18
CA PHE A 116 0.65 17.83 9.38
C PHE A 116 0.36 16.66 10.32
N LEU A 117 -0.08 15.51 9.79
CA LEU A 117 -0.33 14.33 10.63
C LEU A 117 0.94 13.75 11.26
N ARG A 118 2.10 13.90 10.61
CA ARG A 118 3.38 13.42 11.12
C ARG A 118 4.02 14.36 12.14
N THR A 119 3.91 15.67 11.91
CA THR A 119 4.69 16.69 12.64
C THR A 119 3.84 17.65 13.48
N GLY A 120 2.53 17.70 13.25
CA GLY A 120 1.63 18.73 13.78
C GLY A 120 1.73 20.07 13.04
N GLU A 121 2.63 20.19 12.06
CA GLU A 121 2.97 21.46 11.42
C GLU A 121 2.48 21.51 9.97
N SER A 122 1.62 22.49 9.69
CA SER A 122 1.26 22.95 8.34
C SER A 122 0.42 24.21 8.49
N SER A 123 1.00 25.38 8.20
CA SER A 123 0.30 26.67 8.31
C SER A 123 -0.98 26.68 7.48
N VAL A 124 -0.92 26.12 6.27
CA VAL A 124 -2.06 26.06 5.34
C VAL A 124 -3.21 25.24 5.90
N ILE A 125 -2.93 24.12 6.58
CA ILE A 125 -3.98 23.26 7.16
C ILE A 125 -4.53 23.90 8.44
N GLN A 126 -3.67 24.47 9.27
CA GLN A 126 -4.10 25.18 10.47
C GLN A 126 -5.00 26.37 10.13
N GLU A 127 -4.69 27.12 9.08
CA GLU A 127 -5.53 28.21 8.56
C GLU A 127 -6.87 27.69 8.00
N ALA A 128 -6.84 26.61 7.22
CA ALA A 128 -8.06 25.99 6.69
C ALA A 128 -8.99 25.49 7.80
N ILE A 129 -8.44 24.91 8.88
CA ILE A 129 -9.20 24.46 10.06
C ILE A 129 -9.76 25.66 10.83
N LYS A 130 -8.95 26.70 11.07
CA LYS A 130 -9.41 27.94 11.76
C LYS A 130 -10.60 28.58 11.03
N LYS A 131 -10.54 28.70 9.70
CA LYS A 131 -11.64 29.25 8.87
C LYS A 131 -12.94 28.46 8.98
N LYS A 132 -12.87 27.14 9.22
CA LYS A 132 -14.05 26.28 9.41
C LYS A 132 -14.64 26.36 10.82
N THR A 133 -13.83 26.68 11.82
CA THR A 133 -14.26 26.74 13.23
C THR A 133 -14.89 28.09 13.60
N SER A 134 -14.69 29.12 12.77
CA SER A 134 -15.33 30.45 12.88
C SER A 134 -16.61 30.60 12.04
N ARG A 135 -17.14 29.51 11.48
CA ARG A 135 -18.47 29.43 10.86
C ARG A 135 -19.33 28.44 11.63
#